data_AF-A0AAJ0LWH5-F1
#
_entry.id   AF-A0AAJ0LWH5-F1
#
_cell.length_a   1.000
_cell.length_b   1.000
_cell.length_c   1.000
_cell.angle_alpha   90.00
_cell.angle_beta   90.00
_cell.angle_gamma   90.00
#
_symmetry.space_group_name_H-M   'P 1'
#
loop_
_entity.id
_entity.type
_entity.pdbx_description
1 polymer ?
#
loop_
_entity_poly.entity_id
_entity_poly.type
_entity_poly.pdbx_seq_one_letter_code
_entity_poly.pdbx_strand_id
1 'polypeptide(L)' 'MLILASFVFLYYTIWTLLMPFVDEKHPLQSLFPPRVWAIRIPVILLLLGGAVVGSFLSVVMIRSNRKKAAKKAKEAKAK' A
#
# COMPACT_ATOMS: atom_id res chain seq x y z
N MET A 1 21.27 -0.34 6.88
CA MET A 1 19.95 0.17 6.46
C MET A 1 20.05 1.19 5.33
N LEU A 2 20.83 2.27 5.46
CA LEU A 2 20.97 3.30 4.40
C LEU A 2 21.50 2.75 3.07
N ILE A 3 22.56 1.94 3.08
CA ILE A 3 23.14 1.38 1.85
C ILE A 3 22.11 0.57 1.05
N LEU A 4 21.34 -0.29 1.75
CA LEU A 4 20.30 -1.10 1.12
C LEU A 4 19.19 -0.22 0.53
N ALA A 5 18.73 0.77 1.30
CA ALA A 5 17.71 1.70 0.83
C ALA A 5 18.18 2.48 -0.41
N SER A 6 19.42 2.96 -0.41
CA SER A 6 20.02 3.64 -1.55
C SER A 6 20.11 2.73 -2.78
N PHE A 7 20.51 1.47 -2.60
CA PHE A 7 20.60 0.51 -3.70
C PHE A 7 19.23 0.23 -4.33
N VAL A 8 18.21 -0.05 -3.50
CA VAL A 8 16.84 -0.28 -3.96
C VAL A 8 16.28 0.96 -4.66
N PHE A 9 16.52 2.15 -4.09
CA PHE A 9 16.09 3.42 -4.69
C PHE A 9 16.73 3.64 -6.06
N LEU A 10 18.04 3.42 -6.20
CA LEU A 10 18.75 3.59 -7.46
C LEU A 10 18.23 2.60 -8.51
N TYR A 11 18.11 1.32 -8.14
CA TYR A 11 17.59 0.28 -9.03
C TYR A 11 16.19 0.64 -9.54
N TYR A 12 15.29 1.05 -8.64
CA TYR A 12 13.93 1.42 -9.00
C TYR A 12 13.87 2.70 -9.86
N THR A 13 14.74 3.67 -9.57
CA THR A 13 14.85 4.91 -10.35
C THR A 13 15.32 4.63 -11.77
N ILE A 14 16.36 3.82 -11.94
CA ILE A 14 16.85 3.41 -13.26
C ILE A 14 15.75 2.63 -14.01
N TRP A 15 15.10 1.69 -13.32
CA TRP A 15 14.03 0.87 -13.90
C TRP A 15 12.83 1.70 -14.37
N THR A 16 12.41 2.69 -13.60
CA THR A 16 11.23 3.51 -13.91
C THR A 16 11.52 4.64 -14.89
N LEU A 17 12.65 5.33 -14.75
CA LEU A 17 12.95 6.55 -15.49
C LEU A 17 13.87 6.33 -16.68
N LEU A 18 14.84 5.40 -16.61
CA LEU A 18 15.83 5.24 -17.69
C LEU A 18 15.48 4.11 -18.67
N MET A 19 14.99 2.97 -18.19
CA MET A 19 14.58 1.85 -19.05
C MET A 19 13.43 2.15 -20.06
N PRO A 20 12.59 3.19 -19.92
CA PRO A 20 11.72 3.68 -21.01
C PRO A 20 12.45 4.10 -22.29
N PHE A 21 13.68 4.57 -22.18
CA PHE A 21 14.45 5.09 -23.30
C PHE A 21 15.42 4.07 -23.90
N VAL A 22 15.47 2.86 -23.35
CA VAL A 22 16.32 1.76 -23.82
C VAL A 22 15.50 0.84 -24.71
N ASP A 23 16.04 0.48 -25.88
CA ASP A 23 15.39 -0.43 -26.81
C ASP A 23 15.01 -1.78 -26.18
N GLU A 24 13.86 -2.32 -26.56
CA GLU A 24 13.34 -3.57 -26.00
C GLU A 24 14.22 -4.79 -26.32
N LYS A 25 14.99 -4.73 -27.42
CA LYS A 25 15.91 -5.81 -27.83
C LYS A 25 17.27 -5.72 -27.13
N HIS A 26 17.52 -4.66 -26.34
CA HIS A 26 18.80 -4.46 -25.68
C HIS A 26 18.97 -5.49 -24.55
N PRO A 27 20.14 -6.16 -24.42
CA PRO A 27 20.35 -7.21 -23.42
C PRO A 27 20.14 -6.72 -21.97
N LEU A 28 20.31 -5.42 -21.72
CA LEU A 28 20.04 -4.80 -20.41
C LEU A 28 18.57 -4.96 -19.95
N GLN A 29 17.61 -5.10 -20.87
CA GLN A 29 16.20 -5.32 -20.51
C GLN A 29 16.01 -6.62 -19.69
N SER A 30 16.89 -7.61 -19.85
CA SER A 30 16.82 -8.87 -19.08
C SER A 30 17.16 -8.70 -17.59
N LEU A 31 17.82 -7.60 -17.20
CA LEU A 31 18.16 -7.28 -15.82
C LEU A 31 17.02 -6.58 -15.06
N PHE A 32 15.95 -6.22 -15.77
CA PHE A 32 14.81 -5.49 -15.21
C PHE A 32 13.51 -6.25 -15.46
N PRO A 33 12.56 -6.24 -14.51
CA PRO A 33 11.25 -6.80 -14.78
C PRO A 33 10.50 -6.00 -15.85
N PRO A 34 9.45 -6.57 -16.47
CA PRO A 34 8.64 -5.86 -17.45
C PRO A 34 8.08 -4.54 -16.89
N ARG A 35 8.07 -3.50 -17.72
CA ARG A 35 7.67 -2.12 -17.37
C ARG A 35 6.33 -2.04 -16.63
N VAL A 36 5.37 -2.88 -16.98
CA VAL A 36 4.05 -2.95 -16.32
C VAL A 36 4.16 -3.13 -14.81
N TRP A 37 5.18 -3.83 -14.32
CA TRP A 37 5.40 -4.04 -12.89
C TRP A 37 5.90 -2.80 -12.16
N ALA A 38 6.62 -1.91 -12.84
CA ALA A 38 7.09 -0.65 -12.28
C ALA A 38 5.92 0.27 -11.85
N ILE A 39 4.74 0.10 -12.47
CA ILE A 39 3.52 0.83 -12.12
C ILE A 39 2.63 0.00 -11.18
N ARG A 40 2.49 -1.30 -11.43
CA ARG A 40 1.61 -2.18 -10.65
C ARG A 40 2.04 -2.29 -9.18
N ILE A 41 3.34 -2.34 -8.89
CA ILE A 41 3.84 -2.49 -7.50
C ILE A 41 3.35 -1.32 -6.62
N PRO A 42 3.57 -0.03 -6.96
CA PRO A 42 3.04 1.10 -6.19
C PRO A 42 1.53 1.07 -6.06
N VAL A 43 0.80 0.74 -7.12
CA VAL A 43 -0.67 0.69 -7.11
C VAL A 43 -1.17 -0.39 -6.14
N ILE A 44 -0.60 -1.59 -6.18
CA ILE A 44 -0.95 -2.68 -5.28
C ILE A 44 -0.66 -2.29 -3.82
N LEU A 45 0.50 -1.68 -3.55
CA LEU A 45 0.85 -1.20 -2.21
C LEU A 45 -0.14 -0.16 -1.71
N LEU A 46 -0.56 0.78 -2.55
CA LEU A 46 -1.54 1.80 -2.19
C LEU A 46 -2.90 1.17 -1.89
N LEU A 47 -3.36 0.25 -2.74
CA LEU A 47 -4.64 -0.44 -2.56
C LEU A 47 -4.64 -1.31 -1.29
N LEU A 48 -3.58 -2.10 -1.08
CA LEU A 48 -3.45 -2.94 0.12
C LEU A 48 -3.34 -2.09 1.38
N GLY A 49 -2.49 -1.07 1.37
CA GLY A 49 -2.36 -0.13 2.50
C GLY A 49 -3.68 0.57 2.81
N GLY A 50 -4.36 1.09 1.79
CA GLY A 50 -5.66 1.71 1.91
C GLY A 50 -6.74 0.75 2.43
N ALA A 51 -6.77 -0.48 1.93
CA ALA A 51 -7.71 -1.50 2.40
C ALA A 51 -7.47 -1.86 3.87
N VAL A 52 -6.21 -1.99 4.30
CA VAL A 52 -5.85 -2.28 5.69
C VAL A 52 -6.29 -1.13 6.60
N VAL A 53 -5.93 0.12 6.27
CA VAL A 53 -6.30 1.30 7.06
C VAL A 53 -7.82 1.47 7.10
N GLY A 54 -8.50 1.40 5.96
CA GLY A 54 -9.94 1.55 5.85
C GLY A 54 -10.70 0.47 6.64
N SER A 55 -10.25 -0.78 6.56
CA SER A 55 -10.84 -1.89 7.32
C SER A 55 -10.65 -1.70 8.82
N PHE A 56 -9.45 -1.30 9.25
CA PHE A 56 -9.16 -1.03 10.65
C PHE A 56 -10.05 0.08 11.21
N LEU A 57 -10.14 1.22 10.52
CA LEU A 57 -11.00 2.33 10.91
C LEU A 57 -12.47 1.91 11.01
N SER A 58 -12.97 1.19 10.00
CA SER A 58 -14.34 0.68 9.97
C SER A 58 -14.65 -0.20 11.19
N VAL A 59 -13.77 -1.15 11.52
CA VAL A 59 -13.93 -2.05 12.67
C VAL A 59 -13.94 -1.27 14.00
N VAL A 60 -13.05 -0.29 14.15
CA VAL A 60 -12.97 0.54 15.37
C VAL A 60 -14.24 1.38 15.54
N MET A 61 -14.75 1.99 14.47
CA MET A 61 -15.98 2.77 14.49
C MET A 61 -17.21 1.92 14.86
N ILE A 62 -17.35 0.74 14.23
CA ILE A 62 -18.44 -0.19 14.54
C ILE A 62 -18.40 -0.62 16.00
N ARG A 63 -17.23 -1.02 16.52
CA ARG A 63 -17.08 -1.46 17.91
C ARG A 63 -17.34 -0.31 18.89
N SER A 64 -16.86 0.89 18.61
CA SER A 64 -17.07 2.07 19.45
C SER A 64 -18.55 2.44 19.52
N ASN A 65 -19.26 2.45 18.39
CA ASN A 65 -20.69 2.75 18.34
C ASN A 65 -21.53 1.68 19.05
N ARG A 66 -21.21 0.39 18.88
CA ARG A 66 -21.89 -0.70 19.60
C ARG A 66 -21.72 -0.59 21.11
N LYS A 67 -20.51 -0.25 21.60
CA LYS A 67 -20.26 -0.01 23.03
C LYS A 67 -21.10 1.17 23.55
N LYS A 68 -21.14 2.28 22.81
CA LYS A 68 -21.97 3.45 23.16
C LYS A 68 -23.46 3.10 23.21
N ALA A 69 -23.96 2.38 22.22
CA ALA A 69 -25.36 1.94 22.16
C ALA A 69 -25.72 1.01 23.34
N ALA A 70 -24.85 0.04 23.65
CA ALA A 70 -25.05 -0.87 24.77
C ALA A 70 -25.06 -0.14 26.13
N LYS A 71 -24.20 0.88 26.30
CA LYS A 71 -24.19 1.71 27.51
C LYS A 71 -25.51 2.48 27.68
N LYS A 72 -25.98 3.16 26.62
CA LYS A 72 -27.27 3.87 26.62
C LYS A 72 -28.46 2.94 26.92
N ALA A 73 -28.47 1.73 26.36
CA ALA A 73 -29.53 0.76 26.61
C ALA A 73 -29.57 0.27 28.06
N LYS A 74 -28.42 0.18 28.74
CA LYS A 74 -28.36 -0.15 30.18
C LYS A 74 -28.86 1.01 31.04
N GLU A 75 -28.45 2.24 30.73
CA GLU A 75 -28.89 3.44 31.44
C GLU A 75 -30.41 3.65 31.32
N ALA A 76 -31.01 3.38 30.16
CA ALA A 76 -32.45 3.46 29.95
C ALA A 76 -33.26 2.37 30.67
N LYS A 77 -32.65 1.22 31.00
CA LYS A 77 -33.29 0.15 31.78
C LYS A 77 -33.15 0.33 33.30
N ALA A 78 -32.23 1.18 33.73
CA ALA A 78 -31.98 1.48 35.14
C ALA A 78 -32.76 2.71 35.65
N LYS A 79 -33.55 3.34 34.79
CA LYS A 79 -34.37 4.52 35.05
C LYS A 79 -35.84 4.16 34.90
#